data_AF-A0A254SQM4-F1
#
_entry.id   AF-A0A254SQM4-F1
#
_cell.length_a   1.000
_cell.length_b   1.000
_cell.length_c   1.000
_cell.angle_alpha   90.00
_cell.angle_beta   90.00
_cell.angle_gamma   90.00
#
_symmetry.space_group_name_H-M   'P 1'
#
loop_
_entity.id
_entity.type
_entity.pdbx_description
1 polymer ?
#
loop_
_entity_poly.entity_id
_entity_poly.type
_entity_poly.pdbx_seq_one_letter_code
_entity_poly.pdbx_strand_id
1 'polypeptide(L)'
;MLLAFLILLLSSCAKHEPEVDFKPLQMHWVLAEGEDETLMPRKDECVILLTARLMAEPPVQASSAGELSYKVTYGRSPENPKILKFDGICKDLSIMDKPECRWEATCDADCKVVVNFHNGD
;
A
#
# COMPACT_ATOMS: atom_id res chain seq x y z
N MET A 1 -7.56 -52.13 19.48
CA MET A 1 -7.01 -50.80 19.88
C MET A 1 -6.20 -50.09 18.79
N LEU A 2 -5.67 -50.77 17.76
CA LEU A 2 -4.89 -50.10 16.69
C LEU A 2 -5.75 -49.29 15.67
N LEU A 3 -7.03 -49.64 15.48
CA LEU A 3 -7.86 -49.00 14.45
C LEU A 3 -8.27 -47.56 14.77
N ALA A 4 -8.39 -47.21 16.06
CA ALA A 4 -8.83 -45.88 16.49
C ALA A 4 -7.76 -44.80 16.28
N PHE A 5 -6.48 -45.17 16.27
CA PHE A 5 -5.37 -44.25 16.02
C PHE A 5 -5.23 -43.88 14.53
N LEU A 6 -5.66 -44.75 13.62
CA LEU A 6 -5.55 -44.49 12.18
C LEU A 6 -6.55 -43.42 11.68
N ILE A 7 -7.71 -43.30 12.34
CA ILE A 7 -8.78 -42.37 11.94
C ILE A 7 -8.44 -40.92 12.37
N LEU A 8 -7.73 -40.76 13.49
CA LEU A 8 -7.27 -39.44 13.98
C LEU A 8 -6.11 -38.85 13.18
N LEU A 9 -5.42 -39.66 12.36
CA LEU A 9 -4.32 -39.21 11.50
C LEU A 9 -4.81 -38.63 10.16
N LEU A 10 -6.09 -38.78 9.81
CA LEU A 10 -6.65 -38.33 8.52
C LEU A 10 -7.35 -36.96 8.60
N SER A 11 -7.48 -36.37 9.79
CA SER A 11 -8.13 -35.07 9.99
C SER A 11 -7.15 -33.89 10.02
N SER A 12 -6.00 -34.01 9.36
CA SER A 12 -5.19 -32.83 9.04
C SER A 12 -5.73 -32.23 7.74
N CYS A 13 -6.87 -31.56 7.81
CA CYS A 13 -7.25 -30.59 6.79
C CYS A 13 -6.20 -29.48 6.85
N ALA A 14 -5.13 -29.62 6.06
CA ALA A 14 -4.26 -28.51 5.74
C ALA A 14 -5.19 -27.41 5.20
N LYS A 15 -5.40 -26.36 6.00
CA LYS A 15 -6.09 -25.16 5.52
C LYS A 15 -5.26 -24.68 4.34
N HIS A 16 -5.81 -24.84 3.15
CA HIS A 16 -5.25 -24.21 1.97
C HIS A 16 -5.31 -22.71 2.27
N GLU A 17 -4.14 -22.11 2.51
CA GLU A 17 -4.08 -20.66 2.60
C GLU A 17 -4.64 -20.13 1.29
N PRO A 18 -5.65 -19.23 1.33
CA PRO A 18 -6.21 -18.70 0.10
C PRO A 18 -5.09 -18.07 -0.71
N GLU A 19 -5.09 -18.31 -2.02
CA GLU A 19 -4.16 -17.62 -2.92
C GLU A 19 -4.29 -16.11 -2.67
N VAL A 20 -3.18 -15.48 -2.28
CA VAL A 20 -3.12 -14.04 -2.12
C VAL A 20 -3.17 -13.45 -3.53
N ASP A 21 -4.34 -12.93 -3.92
CA ASP A 21 -4.49 -12.17 -5.15
C ASP A 21 -3.75 -10.83 -4.97
N PHE A 22 -2.46 -10.82 -5.32
CA PHE A 22 -1.64 -9.63 -5.26
C PHE A 22 -2.11 -8.65 -6.35
N LYS A 23 -2.79 -7.58 -5.94
CA LYS A 23 -3.13 -6.48 -6.84
C LYS A 23 -1.85 -5.74 -7.26
N PRO A 24 -1.49 -5.74 -8.55
CA PRO A 24 -0.37 -4.96 -9.03
C PRO A 24 -0.63 -3.48 -8.77
N LEU A 25 0.35 -2.80 -8.15
CA LEU A 25 0.34 -1.35 -7.97
C LEU A 25 1.35 -0.72 -8.92
N GLN A 26 0.90 0.20 -9.76
CA GLN A 26 1.75 1.02 -10.60
C GLN A 26 1.85 2.43 -10.04
N MET A 27 3.02 2.80 -9.52
CA MET A 27 3.24 4.11 -8.92
C MET A 27 3.95 5.05 -9.89
N HIS A 28 3.31 6.17 -10.23
CA HIS A 28 3.91 7.26 -10.99
C HIS A 28 4.32 8.38 -10.04
N TRP A 29 5.58 8.33 -9.58
CA TRP A 29 6.14 9.30 -8.64
C TRP A 29 6.42 10.66 -9.31
N VAL A 30 5.93 11.74 -8.71
CA VAL A 30 6.08 13.11 -9.16
C VAL A 30 6.58 13.95 -7.99
N LEU A 31 7.76 14.54 -8.12
CA LEU A 31 8.27 15.46 -7.11
C LEU A 31 7.37 16.70 -7.05
N ALA A 32 7.00 17.13 -5.85
CA ALA A 32 6.20 18.33 -5.64
C ALA A 32 6.93 19.58 -6.15
N GLU A 33 6.16 20.56 -6.61
CA GLU A 33 6.73 21.81 -7.14
C GLU A 33 7.57 22.52 -6.07
N GLY A 34 8.77 22.96 -6.44
CA GLY A 34 9.69 23.66 -5.54
C GLY A 34 10.49 22.77 -4.59
N GLU A 35 10.31 21.46 -4.63
CA GLU A 35 11.13 20.53 -3.86
C GLU A 35 12.45 20.18 -4.57
N ASP A 36 13.40 19.69 -3.77
CA ASP A 36 14.69 19.18 -4.22
C ASP A 36 14.88 17.78 -3.66
N GLU A 37 14.88 16.78 -4.55
CA GLU A 37 15.02 15.36 -4.20
C GLU A 37 16.36 15.05 -3.52
N THR A 38 17.41 15.84 -3.77
CA THR A 38 18.73 15.64 -3.13
C THR A 38 18.69 15.87 -1.61
N LEU A 39 17.66 16.57 -1.12
CA LEU A 39 17.41 16.80 0.30
C LEU A 39 16.57 15.68 0.95
N MET A 40 16.28 14.60 0.22
CA MET A 40 15.44 13.48 0.66
C MET A 40 16.21 12.14 0.61
N PRO A 41 17.29 11.97 1.40
CA PRO A 41 18.19 10.82 1.28
C PRO A 41 17.54 9.45 1.56
N ARG A 42 16.37 9.42 2.20
CA ARG A 42 15.63 8.19 2.52
C ARG A 42 14.43 7.94 1.60
N LYS A 43 14.27 8.74 0.54
CA LYS A 43 13.09 8.68 -0.32
C LYS A 43 12.89 7.27 -0.90
N ASP A 44 13.95 6.61 -1.37
CA ASP A 44 13.84 5.27 -1.95
C ASP A 44 13.36 4.22 -0.93
N GLU A 45 13.84 4.29 0.31
CA GLU A 45 13.41 3.40 1.40
C GLU A 45 11.93 3.62 1.74
N CYS A 46 11.52 4.88 1.89
CA CYS A 46 10.12 5.25 2.11
C CYS A 46 9.22 4.78 0.96
N VAL A 47 9.65 4.89 -0.30
CA VAL A 47 8.91 4.44 -1.49
C VAL A 47 8.68 2.93 -1.47
N ILE A 48 9.70 2.14 -1.10
CA ILE A 48 9.59 0.68 -1.02
C ILE A 48 8.61 0.29 0.09
N LEU A 49 8.79 0.84 1.29
CA LEU A 49 7.95 0.53 2.45
C LEU A 49 6.50 1.00 2.25
N LEU A 50 6.30 2.16 1.64
CA LEU A 50 4.98 2.68 1.30
C LEU A 50 4.27 1.78 0.29
N THR A 51 4.97 1.36 -0.77
CA THR A 51 4.37 0.47 -1.77
C THR A 51 3.96 -0.86 -1.14
N ALA A 52 4.85 -1.46 -0.35
CA ALA A 52 4.54 -2.70 0.38
C ALA A 52 3.38 -2.52 1.36
N ARG A 53 3.32 -1.37 2.07
CA ARG A 53 2.22 -1.05 2.98
C ARG A 53 0.90 -0.95 2.23
N LEU A 54 0.85 -0.20 1.13
CA LEU A 54 -0.35 -0.03 0.31
C LEU A 54 -0.89 -1.36 -0.22
N MET A 55 -0.02 -2.27 -0.67
CA MET A 55 -0.43 -3.62 -1.10
C MET A 55 -1.11 -4.44 0.01
N ALA A 56 -0.82 -4.12 1.28
CA ALA A 56 -1.40 -4.76 2.45
C ALA A 56 -2.66 -4.05 2.98
N GLU A 57 -3.03 -2.89 2.43
CA GLU A 57 -4.17 -2.12 2.93
C GLU A 57 -5.51 -2.71 2.46
N PRO A 58 -6.52 -2.82 3.35
CA PRO A 58 -7.80 -3.45 3.00
C PRO A 58 -8.51 -2.85 1.79
N PRO A 59 -8.53 -1.51 1.56
CA PRO A 59 -9.12 -0.94 0.35
C PRO A 59 -8.46 -1.44 -0.94
N VAL A 60 -7.13 -1.58 -0.93
CA VAL A 60 -6.36 -2.07 -2.09
C VAL A 60 -6.63 -3.56 -2.32
N GLN A 61 -6.60 -4.37 -1.27
CA GLN A 61 -6.87 -5.81 -1.37
C GLN A 61 -8.29 -6.13 -1.82
N ALA A 62 -9.26 -5.29 -1.42
CA ALA A 62 -10.67 -5.44 -1.78
C ALA A 62 -11.01 -4.87 -3.18
N SER A 63 -10.07 -4.20 -3.85
CA SER A 63 -10.33 -3.57 -5.14
C SER A 63 -10.72 -4.61 -6.19
N SER A 64 -11.73 -4.30 -7.00
CA SER A 64 -12.10 -5.11 -8.16
C SER A 64 -11.24 -4.82 -9.39
N ALA A 65 -10.37 -3.81 -9.35
CA ALA A 65 -9.48 -3.49 -10.45
C ALA A 65 -8.44 -4.62 -10.66
N GLY A 66 -8.12 -4.90 -11.92
CA GLY A 66 -7.04 -5.84 -12.26
C GLY A 66 -5.64 -5.30 -11.95
N GLU A 67 -5.49 -3.97 -11.99
CA GLU A 67 -4.29 -3.21 -11.63
C GLU A 67 -4.73 -1.85 -11.09
N LEU A 68 -4.03 -1.33 -10.08
CA LEU A 68 -4.23 0.02 -9.57
C LEU A 68 -3.04 0.91 -9.97
N SER A 69 -3.30 1.93 -10.78
CA SER A 69 -2.29 2.88 -11.26
C SER A 69 -2.49 4.24 -10.59
N TYR A 70 -1.49 4.72 -9.86
CA TYR A 70 -1.53 5.96 -9.10
C TYR A 70 -0.59 7.01 -9.70
N LYS A 71 -1.03 8.27 -9.72
CA LYS A 71 -0.13 9.43 -9.72
C LYS A 71 0.14 9.77 -8.26
N VAL A 72 1.41 9.76 -7.87
CA VAL A 72 1.83 10.04 -6.50
C VAL A 72 2.69 11.30 -6.49
N THR A 73 2.17 12.38 -5.92
CA THR A 73 2.97 13.58 -5.64
C THR A 73 3.69 13.37 -4.31
N TYR A 74 4.97 13.73 -4.23
CA TYR A 74 5.72 13.59 -2.98
C TYR A 74 6.65 14.77 -2.71
N GLY A 75 6.91 15.03 -1.43
CA GLY A 75 7.75 16.14 -0.99
C GLY A 75 8.07 16.06 0.49
N ARG A 76 8.77 17.06 1.02
CA ARG A 76 8.94 17.19 2.47
C ARG A 76 7.68 17.79 3.07
N SER A 77 7.30 17.35 4.27
CA SER A 77 6.18 17.94 4.97
C SER A 77 6.47 19.42 5.29
N PRO A 78 5.54 20.34 5.01
CA PRO A 78 5.71 21.76 5.35
C PRO A 78 5.75 21.99 6.86
N GLU A 79 5.14 21.11 7.64
CA GLU A 79 5.10 21.17 9.10
C GLU A 79 6.39 20.64 9.73
N ASN A 80 6.98 19.60 9.11
CA ASN A 80 8.23 19.01 9.54
C ASN A 80 9.04 18.49 8.35
N PRO A 81 10.05 19.23 7.87
CA PRO A 81 10.83 18.86 6.70
C PRO A 81 11.61 17.55 6.80
N LYS A 82 11.67 16.93 7.99
CA LYS A 82 12.26 15.59 8.20
C LYS A 82 11.31 14.45 7.84
N ILE A 83 10.02 14.74 7.68
CA ILE A 83 8.98 13.78 7.28
C ILE A 83 8.73 13.96 5.78
N LEU A 84 8.68 12.86 5.05
CA LEU A 84 8.22 12.86 3.66
C LEU A 84 6.71 12.68 3.63
N LYS A 85 6.01 13.50 2.82
CA LYS A 85 4.58 13.36 2.53
C LYS A 85 4.41 12.82 1.11
N PHE A 86 3.43 11.96 0.94
CA PHE A 86 3.04 11.36 -0.33
C PHE A 86 1.52 11.49 -0.49
N ASP A 87 1.06 11.92 -1.65
CA ASP A 87 -0.34 12.09 -1.99
C ASP A 87 -0.63 11.28 -3.25
N GLY A 88 -1.38 10.20 -3.13
CA GLY A 88 -1.68 9.26 -4.20
C GLY A 88 -3.11 9.37 -4.71
N ILE A 89 -3.27 9.45 -6.03
CA ILE A 89 -4.57 9.50 -6.70
C ILE A 89 -4.57 8.53 -7.88
N CYS A 90 -5.62 7.72 -8.02
CA CYS A 90 -5.82 6.86 -9.19
C CYS A 90 -5.73 7.66 -10.50
N LYS A 91 -5.06 7.10 -11.50
CA LYS A 91 -5.03 7.65 -12.85
C LYS A 91 -6.26 7.27 -13.67
N ASP A 92 -6.88 6.14 -13.35
CA ASP A 92 -8.12 5.71 -13.97
C ASP A 92 -9.30 6.50 -13.37
N LEU A 93 -9.90 7.35 -14.22
CA LEU A 93 -11.01 8.21 -13.83
C LEU A 93 -12.29 7.42 -13.51
N SER A 94 -12.43 6.19 -14.00
CA SER A 94 -13.64 5.37 -13.84
C SER A 94 -13.83 4.81 -12.44
N ILE A 95 -12.76 4.77 -11.64
CA ILE A 95 -12.74 4.26 -10.26
C ILE A 95 -12.43 5.35 -9.22
N MET A 96 -12.49 6.63 -9.60
CA MET A 96 -12.11 7.76 -8.73
C MET A 96 -12.97 7.92 -7.47
N ASP A 97 -14.16 7.31 -7.45
CA ASP A 97 -15.08 7.24 -6.31
C ASP A 97 -14.73 6.10 -5.33
N LYS A 98 -13.83 5.20 -5.71
CA LYS A 98 -13.48 4.02 -4.92
C LYS A 98 -12.55 4.36 -3.75
N PRO A 99 -12.71 3.68 -2.60
CA PRO A 99 -11.96 4.00 -1.38
C PRO A 99 -10.45 3.86 -1.55
N GLU A 100 -9.98 2.96 -2.41
CA GLU A 100 -8.57 2.75 -2.71
C GLU A 100 -7.95 3.87 -3.56
N CYS A 101 -8.75 4.76 -4.14
CA CYS A 101 -8.27 5.66 -5.19
C CYS A 101 -7.69 6.98 -4.71
N ARG A 102 -7.88 7.34 -3.45
CA ARG A 102 -7.28 8.56 -2.88
C ARG A 102 -6.70 8.24 -1.52
N TRP A 103 -5.43 8.55 -1.34
CA TRP A 103 -4.75 8.35 -0.07
C TRP A 103 -3.63 9.36 0.12
N GLU A 104 -3.31 9.60 1.38
CA GLU A 104 -2.13 10.32 1.81
C GLU A 104 -1.27 9.40 2.67
N ALA A 105 0.04 9.58 2.61
CA ALA A 105 0.96 8.87 3.46
C ALA A 105 2.07 9.78 3.97
N THR A 106 2.60 9.43 5.14
CA THR A 106 3.79 10.04 5.72
C THR A 106 4.85 8.98 5.97
N CYS A 107 6.11 9.35 5.82
CA CYS A 107 7.27 8.53 6.18
C CYS A 107 8.22 9.37 7.04
N ASP A 108 8.43 8.94 8.29
CA ASP A 108 9.23 9.70 9.26
C ASP A 108 10.71 9.35 9.22
N ALA A 109 11.44 9.76 10.27
CA ALA A 109 12.87 9.57 10.32
C ALA A 109 13.34 8.12 10.53
N ASP A 110 12.48 7.31 11.11
CA ASP A 110 12.72 5.90 11.40
C ASP A 110 12.05 5.00 10.34
N CYS A 111 11.73 5.60 9.18
CA CYS A 111 11.06 4.94 8.05
C CYS A 111 9.70 4.35 8.43
N LYS A 112 9.05 4.89 9.46
CA LYS A 112 7.69 4.50 9.82
C LYS A 112 6.72 5.14 8.83
N VAL A 113 6.01 4.28 8.11
CA VAL A 113 5.00 4.69 7.13
C VAL A 113 3.60 4.63 7.75
N VAL A 114 2.84 5.72 7.59
CA VAL A 114 1.41 5.78 7.93
C VAL A 114 0.64 6.17 6.67
N VAL A 115 -0.38 5.38 6.31
CA VAL A 115 -1.25 5.60 5.15
C VAL A 115 -2.67 5.89 5.64
N ASN A 116 -3.32 6.87 5.02
CA ASN A 116 -4.72 7.21 5.27
C ASN A 116 -5.44 7.29 3.93
N PHE A 117 -6.53 6.53 3.77
CA PHE A 117 -7.40 6.62 2.60
C PHE A 117 -8.47 7.68 2.83
N HIS A 118 -8.81 8.40 1.75
CA HIS A 118 -9.94 9.32 1.72
C HIS A 118 -11.09 8.58 1.03
N ASN A 119 -12.02 8.06 1.83
CA ASN A 119 -13.30 7.64 1.30
C ASN A 119 -13.97 8.90 0.73
N GLY A 120 -14.27 8.92 -0.57
CA GLY A 120 -14.93 10.07 -1.19
C GLY A 120 -16.11 10.56 -0.35
N ASP A 121 -16.19 11.87 -0.14
CA ASP A 121 -17.32 12.53 0.56
C ASP A 121 -18.66 12.22 -0.12
#